data_AF-A0A7Z0Q2N1-F1
#
_entry.id   AF-A0A7Z0Q2N1-F1
#
_cell.length_a   1.000
_cell.length_b   1.000
_cell.length_c   1.000
_cell.angle_alpha   90.00
_cell.angle_beta   90.00
_cell.angle_gamma   90.00
#
_symmetry.space_group_name_H-M   'P 1'
#
loop_
_entity.id
_entity.type
_entity.pdbx_description
1 polymer ?
#
loop_
_entity_poly.entity_id
_entity_poly.type
_entity_poly.pdbx_seq_one_letter_code
_entity_poly.pdbx_strand_id
1 'polypeptide(L)'
;MRPLLEQLVLRRTFRLPAPIGPSGDGAGLAGRLDSALLTAGFTLSGELLRHLSGLSPEVVGPVARRTLATVGELVGDHVRHNVYFKDFPAGVPDTAEFWHRCLTEALADDRARPGVQAQLRDGVLNLLDLPSYGVHGHTYDEMLAAHDELIASAGDRITVIHLGGPLEEELSALYLSLASSPVPLGEDGLEELRLLAGRCARGPQPETFPVRENRAVVNAVRAAAGQELLLDTVTDVLRLACALSGASVTLQEPVRFRSLRRPLRRALLAGLDRVV
;
A
#
# COMPACT_ATOMS: atom_id res chain seq x y z
N MET A 1 -8.12 -9.44 13.44
CA MET A 1 -8.73 -8.31 12.69
C MET A 1 -8.45 -6.95 13.31
N ARG A 2 -8.76 -6.69 14.59
CA ARG A 2 -8.49 -5.38 15.23
C ARG A 2 -7.04 -4.88 15.08
N PRO A 3 -5.99 -5.71 15.27
CA PRO A 3 -4.60 -5.26 15.09
C PRO A 3 -4.31 -4.76 13.67
N LEU A 4 -4.83 -5.44 12.64
CA LEU A 4 -4.67 -5.05 11.24
C LEU A 4 -5.28 -3.67 10.95
N LEU A 5 -6.40 -3.34 11.60
CA LEU A 5 -7.09 -2.06 11.43
C LEU A 5 -6.34 -0.91 12.13
N GLU A 6 -5.80 -1.16 13.32
CA GLU A 6 -4.92 -0.20 14.01
C GLU A 6 -3.67 0.10 13.18
N GLN A 7 -3.06 -0.93 12.59
CA GLN A 7 -1.93 -0.80 11.66
C GLN A 7 -2.30 0.02 10.42
N LEU A 8 -3.46 -0.25 9.81
CA LEU A 8 -3.92 0.49 8.64
C LEU A 8 -4.09 1.98 8.93
N VAL A 9 -4.70 2.34 10.07
CA VAL A 9 -4.82 3.75 10.49
C VAL A 9 -3.43 4.36 10.61
N LEU A 10 -2.54 3.74 11.38
CA LEU A 10 -1.19 4.26 11.60
C LEU A 10 -0.42 4.46 10.28
N ARG A 11 -0.48 3.48 9.36
CA ARG A 11 0.20 3.55 8.06
C ARG A 11 -0.30 4.68 7.17
N ARG A 12 -1.59 4.99 7.23
CA ARG A 12 -2.22 5.97 6.33
C ARG A 12 -2.26 7.38 6.90
N THR A 13 -2.32 7.53 8.22
CA THR A 13 -2.56 8.83 8.86
C THR A 13 -1.45 9.28 9.81
N PHE A 14 -0.51 8.40 10.15
CA PHE A 14 0.44 8.60 11.23
C PHE A 14 -0.23 8.95 12.57
N ARG A 15 -1.44 8.43 12.79
CA ARG A 15 -2.16 8.53 14.06
C ARG A 15 -2.24 7.15 14.70
N LEU A 16 -2.00 7.09 16.01
CA LEU A 16 -2.23 5.89 16.79
C LEU A 16 -3.61 5.97 17.45
N PRO A 17 -4.59 5.11 17.09
CA PRO A 17 -5.88 5.07 17.77
C PRO A 17 -5.70 4.98 19.29
N ALA A 18 -6.39 5.84 20.04
CA ALA A 18 -6.17 5.99 21.49
C ALA A 18 -6.29 4.64 22.21
N PRO A 19 -5.20 4.11 22.79
CA PRO A 19 -5.28 2.88 23.55
C PRO A 19 -6.13 3.08 24.80
N ILE A 20 -6.99 2.09 25.08
CA ILE A 20 -7.87 2.08 26.25
C ILE A 20 -7.37 0.99 27.19
N GLY A 21 -7.21 1.32 28.46
CA GLY A 21 -6.81 0.38 29.49
C GLY A 21 -6.69 1.04 30.86
N PRO A 22 -6.37 0.27 31.91
CA PRO A 22 -6.21 0.82 33.26
C PRO A 22 -5.09 1.86 33.30
N SER A 23 -5.28 2.87 34.14
CA SER A 23 -4.23 3.84 34.47
C SER A 23 -3.04 3.14 35.14
N GLY A 24 -1.84 3.67 34.92
CA GLY A 24 -0.61 3.16 35.54
C GLY A 24 0.61 4.00 35.17
N ASP A 25 1.80 3.46 35.43
CA ASP A 25 3.08 4.11 35.11
C ASP A 25 3.70 3.49 33.85
N GLY A 26 3.22 3.93 32.69
CA GLY A 26 3.69 3.49 31.37
C GLY A 26 4.89 4.28 30.84
N ALA A 27 5.36 5.29 31.59
CA ALA A 27 6.30 6.31 31.09
C ALA A 27 7.62 5.68 30.57
N GLY A 28 8.16 4.72 31.30
CA GLY A 28 9.39 4.03 30.90
C GLY A 28 9.25 3.23 29.60
N LEU A 29 8.09 2.62 29.34
CA LEU A 29 7.83 1.93 28.07
C LEU A 29 7.56 2.91 26.93
N ALA A 30 6.82 3.98 27.20
CA ALA A 30 6.53 5.02 26.21
C ALA A 30 7.80 5.73 25.74
N GLY A 31 8.73 6.05 26.66
CA GLY A 31 10.03 6.61 26.31
C GLY A 31 10.93 5.64 25.53
N ARG A 32 10.93 4.34 25.87
CA ARG A 32 11.65 3.33 25.08
C ARG A 32 11.08 3.18 23.65
N LEU A 33 9.75 3.23 23.52
CA LEU A 33 9.09 3.24 22.22
C LEU A 33 9.53 4.45 21.40
N ASP A 34 9.47 5.66 21.97
CA ASP A 34 9.86 6.89 21.27
C ASP A 34 11.33 6.84 20.84
N SER A 35 12.24 6.40 21.72
CA SER A 35 13.65 6.23 21.39
C SER A 35 13.89 5.23 20.25
N ALA A 36 13.10 4.14 20.18
CA ALA A 36 13.20 3.16 19.09
C ALA A 36 12.56 3.67 17.79
N LEU A 37 11.58 4.56 17.87
CA LEU A 37 11.01 5.22 16.69
C LEU A 37 11.97 6.24 16.09
N LEU A 38 12.75 6.93 16.92
CA LEU A 38 13.73 7.91 16.47
C LEU A 38 14.78 7.28 15.54
N THR A 39 15.18 6.02 15.78
CA THR A 39 16.12 5.32 14.88
C THR A 39 15.53 5.02 13.50
N ALA A 40 14.22 5.09 13.35
CA ALA A 40 13.50 4.92 12.09
C ALA A 40 13.00 6.26 11.51
N GLY A 41 13.38 7.41 12.07
CA GLY A 41 12.93 8.73 11.62
C GLY A 41 11.52 9.11 12.10
N PHE A 42 11.02 8.52 13.18
CA PHE A 42 9.71 8.83 13.76
C PHE A 42 9.82 9.30 15.22
N THR A 43 8.83 10.04 15.70
CA THR A 43 8.69 10.37 17.13
C THR A 43 7.23 10.43 17.54
N LEU A 44 6.94 10.23 18.83
CA LEU A 44 5.59 10.39 19.38
C LEU A 44 5.29 11.87 19.62
N SER A 45 4.06 12.30 19.31
CA SER A 45 3.60 13.61 19.74
C SER A 45 3.59 13.69 21.28
N GLY A 46 3.80 14.89 21.84
CA GLY A 46 3.78 15.07 23.30
C GLY A 46 2.43 14.71 23.95
N GLU A 47 1.34 14.74 23.19
CA GLU A 47 0.04 14.25 23.63
C GLU A 47 0.00 12.72 23.70
N LEU A 48 0.47 12.04 22.65
CA LEU A 48 0.53 10.58 22.61
C LEU A 48 1.47 10.03 23.67
N LEU A 49 2.65 10.64 23.85
CA LEU A 49 3.61 10.25 24.87
C LEU A 49 3.00 10.37 26.27
N ARG A 50 2.30 11.47 26.58
CA ARG A 50 1.60 11.66 27.87
C ARG A 50 0.48 10.63 28.06
N HIS A 51 -0.31 10.38 27.02
CA HIS A 51 -1.39 9.39 27.06
C HIS A 51 -0.85 8.00 27.38
N LEU A 52 0.19 7.54 26.67
CA LEU A 52 0.82 6.24 26.92
C LEU A 52 1.47 6.19 28.31
N SER A 53 2.07 7.29 28.76
CA SER A 53 2.73 7.35 30.07
C SER A 53 1.74 7.16 31.23
N GLY A 54 0.48 7.56 31.07
CA GLY A 54 -0.57 7.40 32.08
C GLY A 54 -1.27 6.03 32.08
N LEU A 55 -0.93 5.13 31.16
CA LEU A 55 -1.51 3.79 31.06
C LEU A 55 -0.63 2.75 31.75
N SER A 56 -1.21 1.60 32.10
CA SER A 56 -0.41 0.50 32.67
C SER A 56 0.61 -0.05 31.65
N PRO A 57 1.79 -0.50 32.12
CA PRO A 57 2.79 -1.15 31.26
C PRO A 57 2.25 -2.33 30.43
N GLU A 58 1.26 -3.05 30.95
CA GLU A 58 0.61 -4.17 30.28
C GLU A 58 -0.16 -3.75 29.03
N VAL A 59 -0.64 -2.51 28.99
CA VAL A 59 -1.31 -1.92 27.81
C VAL A 59 -0.27 -1.35 26.85
N VAL A 60 0.71 -0.61 27.37
CA VAL A 60 1.73 0.07 26.54
C VAL A 60 2.62 -0.92 25.81
N GLY A 61 3.02 -2.03 26.44
CA GLY A 61 3.93 -3.01 25.82
C GLY A 61 3.42 -3.60 24.49
N PRO A 62 2.21 -4.17 24.43
CA PRO A 62 1.62 -4.65 23.18
C PRO A 62 1.41 -3.55 22.14
N VAL A 63 1.04 -2.34 22.55
CA VAL A 63 0.88 -1.19 21.65
C VAL A 63 2.23 -0.83 21.02
N ALA A 64 3.27 -0.67 21.84
CA ALA A 64 4.62 -0.35 21.39
C ALA A 64 5.15 -1.37 20.37
N ARG A 65 5.00 -2.67 20.63
CA ARG A 65 5.42 -3.72 19.68
C ARG A 65 4.71 -3.62 18.34
N ARG A 66 3.40 -3.36 18.34
CA ARG A 66 2.62 -3.21 17.09
C ARG A 66 3.00 -1.95 16.34
N THR A 67 3.16 -0.82 17.04
CA THR A 67 3.59 0.45 16.43
C THR A 67 4.96 0.29 15.77
N LEU A 68 5.94 -0.31 16.47
CA LEU A 68 7.27 -0.56 15.90
C LEU A 68 7.22 -1.48 14.69
N ALA A 69 6.48 -2.60 14.76
CA ALA A 69 6.33 -3.48 13.60
C ALA A 69 5.74 -2.74 12.39
N THR A 70 4.73 -1.89 12.62
CA THR A 70 4.09 -1.11 11.56
C THR A 70 5.04 -0.09 10.94
N VAL A 71 5.83 0.59 11.77
CA VAL A 71 6.82 1.56 11.30
C VAL A 71 7.97 0.87 10.57
N GLY A 72 8.43 -0.29 11.06
CA GLY A 72 9.41 -1.13 10.35
C GLY A 72 8.92 -1.54 8.96
N GLU A 73 7.64 -1.91 8.84
CA GLU A 73 7.04 -2.18 7.53
C GLU A 73 7.02 -0.93 6.62
N LEU A 74 6.66 0.24 7.16
CA LEU A 74 6.60 1.50 6.40
C LEU A 74 7.95 1.93 5.83
N VAL A 75 9.04 1.74 6.59
CA VAL A 75 10.40 2.09 6.14
C VAL A 75 11.05 0.96 5.35
N GLY A 76 10.37 -0.16 5.15
CA GLY A 76 10.90 -1.30 4.39
C GLY A 76 11.89 -2.18 5.15
N ASP A 77 12.00 -2.06 6.48
CA ASP A 77 12.93 -2.84 7.33
C ASP A 77 12.71 -4.37 7.25
N HIS A 78 11.51 -4.77 6.84
CA HIS A 78 11.14 -6.16 6.60
C HIS A 78 11.71 -6.76 5.29
N VAL A 79 12.28 -5.95 4.39
CA VAL A 79 12.78 -6.40 3.08
C VAL A 79 14.21 -5.91 2.86
N ARG A 80 15.11 -6.84 2.52
CA ARG A 80 16.45 -6.50 2.02
C ARG A 80 16.35 -6.11 0.54
N HIS A 81 16.20 -4.82 0.27
CA HIS A 81 16.20 -4.31 -1.09
C HIS A 81 17.63 -4.04 -1.57
N ASN A 82 18.07 -4.75 -2.61
CA ASN A 82 19.33 -4.45 -3.30
C ASN A 82 19.07 -3.52 -4.48
N VAL A 83 19.82 -2.41 -4.55
CA VAL A 83 19.85 -1.62 -5.78
C VAL A 83 20.58 -2.38 -6.89
N TYR A 84 20.28 -2.07 -8.15
CA TYR A 84 20.94 -2.74 -9.28
C TYR A 84 22.38 -2.25 -9.48
N PHE A 85 22.62 -0.96 -9.23
CA PHE A 85 23.94 -0.34 -9.25
C PHE A 85 24.21 0.31 -7.89
N LYS A 86 25.13 -0.27 -7.11
CA LYS A 86 25.46 0.18 -5.74
C LYS A 86 25.94 1.64 -5.64
N ASP A 87 26.53 2.20 -6.68
CA ASP A 87 27.14 3.54 -6.64
C ASP A 87 26.22 4.63 -7.22
N PHE A 88 24.96 4.30 -7.56
CA PHE A 88 24.02 5.22 -8.21
C PHE A 88 23.90 6.57 -7.45
N PRO A 89 23.91 7.72 -8.15
CA PRO A 89 23.88 7.88 -9.61
C PRO A 89 25.25 7.72 -10.31
N ALA A 90 26.34 7.55 -9.57
CA ALA A 90 27.64 7.24 -10.15
C ALA A 90 27.74 5.76 -10.54
N GLY A 91 28.69 5.41 -11.40
CA GLY A 91 28.96 4.00 -11.76
C GLY A 91 27.88 3.29 -12.59
N VAL A 92 26.85 4.02 -13.06
CA VAL A 92 25.88 3.49 -14.03
C VAL A 92 26.54 3.44 -15.42
N PRO A 93 26.67 2.26 -16.05
CA PRO A 93 27.29 2.16 -17.37
C PRO A 93 26.46 2.86 -18.46
N ASP A 94 27.10 3.20 -19.58
CA ASP A 94 26.36 3.60 -20.76
C ASP A 94 25.38 2.49 -21.19
N THR A 95 24.19 2.88 -21.65
CA THR A 95 23.12 1.93 -21.94
C THR A 95 23.51 0.96 -23.07
N ALA A 96 24.17 1.45 -24.13
CA ALA A 96 24.57 0.59 -25.24
C ALA A 96 25.72 -0.33 -24.83
N GLU A 97 26.70 0.18 -24.09
CA GLU A 97 27.82 -0.63 -23.57
C GLU A 97 27.32 -1.73 -22.61
N PHE A 98 26.39 -1.38 -21.72
CA PHE A 98 25.77 -2.31 -20.79
C PHE A 98 25.12 -3.50 -21.53
N TRP A 99 24.27 -3.20 -22.53
CA TRP A 99 23.58 -4.25 -23.28
C TRP A 99 24.53 -5.06 -24.17
N HIS A 100 25.53 -4.42 -24.76
CA HIS A 100 26.56 -5.12 -25.52
C HIS A 100 27.32 -6.13 -24.63
N ARG A 101 27.65 -5.73 -23.39
CA ARG A 101 28.27 -6.63 -22.41
C ARG A 101 27.35 -7.80 -22.05
N CYS A 102 26.10 -7.55 -21.69
CA CYS A 102 25.13 -8.62 -21.37
C CYS A 102 24.96 -9.60 -22.53
N LEU A 103 24.87 -9.11 -23.77
CA LEU A 103 24.78 -9.95 -24.96
C LEU A 103 26.05 -10.79 -25.15
N THR A 104 27.22 -10.19 -25.00
CA THR A 104 28.51 -10.88 -25.14
C THR A 104 28.66 -11.98 -24.10
N GLU A 105 28.32 -11.71 -22.84
CA GLU A 105 28.31 -12.68 -21.75
C GLU A 105 27.33 -13.84 -22.03
N ALA A 106 26.12 -13.53 -22.49
CA ALA A 106 25.11 -14.55 -22.82
C ALA A 106 25.52 -15.44 -24.00
N LEU A 107 26.22 -14.88 -24.99
CA LEU A 107 26.79 -15.64 -26.10
C LEU A 107 28.04 -16.42 -25.68
N ALA A 108 28.75 -16.01 -24.63
CA ALA A 108 29.89 -16.74 -24.09
C ALA A 108 29.46 -17.91 -23.17
N ASP A 109 28.29 -17.85 -22.55
CA ASP A 109 27.74 -18.93 -21.72
C ASP A 109 27.19 -20.09 -22.57
N ASP A 110 27.79 -21.28 -22.43
CA ASP A 110 27.38 -22.51 -23.14
C ASP A 110 25.91 -22.89 -22.92
N ARG A 111 25.32 -22.53 -21.78
CA ARG A 111 23.93 -22.85 -21.45
C ARG A 111 22.94 -21.88 -22.08
N ALA A 112 23.25 -20.58 -22.07
CA ALA A 112 22.36 -19.54 -22.60
C ALA A 112 22.48 -19.37 -24.12
N ARG A 113 23.68 -19.60 -24.68
CA ARG A 113 24.01 -19.37 -26.09
C ARG A 113 23.01 -19.98 -27.10
N PRO A 114 22.55 -21.23 -26.98
CA PRO A 114 21.62 -21.80 -27.95
C PRO A 114 20.28 -21.05 -28.05
N GLY A 115 19.75 -20.59 -26.91
CA GLY A 115 18.49 -19.83 -26.84
C GLY A 115 18.62 -18.43 -27.43
N VAL A 116 19.71 -17.73 -27.10
CA VAL A 116 20.00 -16.40 -27.67
C VAL A 116 20.18 -16.47 -29.18
N GLN A 117 20.92 -17.47 -29.68
CA GLN A 117 21.10 -17.68 -31.12
C GLN A 117 19.80 -18.02 -31.84
N ALA A 118 18.87 -18.73 -31.20
CA ALA A 118 17.56 -19.00 -31.78
C ALA A 118 16.76 -17.70 -31.96
N GLN A 119 16.67 -16.87 -30.92
CA GLN A 119 16.00 -15.56 -31.01
C GLN A 119 16.60 -14.66 -32.08
N LEU A 120 17.94 -14.61 -32.17
CA LEU A 120 18.62 -13.84 -33.21
C LEU A 120 18.29 -14.33 -34.63
N ARG A 121 18.13 -15.65 -34.82
CA ARG A 121 17.68 -16.21 -36.12
C ARG A 121 16.24 -15.83 -36.45
N ASP A 122 15.38 -15.70 -35.43
CA ASP A 122 13.99 -15.27 -35.57
C ASP A 122 13.84 -13.75 -35.78
N GLY A 123 14.96 -13.01 -35.74
CA GLY A 123 15.04 -11.59 -36.07
C GLY A 123 14.71 -10.63 -34.93
N VAL A 124 14.36 -11.14 -33.75
CA VAL A 124 14.05 -10.34 -32.55
C VAL A 124 14.69 -11.00 -31.32
N LEU A 125 15.47 -10.23 -30.57
CA LEU A 125 16.06 -10.64 -29.30
C LEU A 125 15.43 -9.86 -28.16
N ASN A 126 14.90 -10.56 -27.15
CA ASN A 126 14.48 -9.93 -25.91
C ASN A 126 15.70 -9.75 -24.98
N LEU A 127 16.16 -8.51 -24.82
CA LEU A 127 17.30 -8.18 -23.97
C LEU A 127 17.04 -8.44 -22.49
N LEU A 128 15.78 -8.38 -22.05
CA LEU A 128 15.40 -8.62 -20.65
C LEU A 128 15.54 -10.09 -20.25
N ASP A 129 15.60 -11.00 -21.23
CA ASP A 129 15.77 -12.43 -20.99
C ASP A 129 17.26 -12.83 -20.93
N LEU A 130 18.18 -11.88 -21.10
CA LEU A 130 19.61 -12.16 -21.02
C LEU A 130 19.99 -12.52 -19.58
N PRO A 131 20.82 -13.58 -19.39
CA PRO A 131 21.07 -14.18 -18.07
C PRO A 131 21.73 -13.25 -17.06
N SER A 132 22.53 -12.28 -17.50
CA SER A 132 23.18 -11.32 -16.59
C SER A 132 22.34 -10.08 -16.28
N TYR A 133 21.23 -9.87 -17.01
CA TYR A 133 20.31 -8.80 -16.73
C TYR A 133 19.51 -9.09 -15.44
N GLY A 134 19.34 -8.08 -14.59
CA GLY A 134 18.61 -8.22 -13.32
C GLY A 134 19.35 -8.95 -12.20
N VAL A 135 20.57 -9.45 -12.44
CA VAL A 135 21.42 -10.04 -11.40
C VAL A 135 22.27 -8.97 -10.72
N HIS A 136 22.17 -8.86 -9.39
CA HIS A 136 22.98 -7.92 -8.61
C HIS A 136 24.44 -8.38 -8.56
N GLY A 137 25.36 -7.50 -8.95
CA GLY A 137 26.81 -7.76 -8.93
C GLY A 137 27.48 -7.51 -7.57
N HIS A 138 26.70 -7.32 -6.51
CA HIS A 138 27.17 -7.02 -5.16
C HIS A 138 26.24 -7.64 -4.12
N THR A 139 26.75 -7.80 -2.91
CA THR A 139 25.98 -8.19 -1.74
C THR A 139 25.20 -7.01 -1.17
N TYR A 140 24.27 -7.29 -0.25
CA TYR A 140 23.56 -6.25 0.49
C TYR A 140 24.51 -5.45 1.40
N ASP A 141 25.45 -6.14 2.07
CA ASP A 141 26.37 -5.51 3.01
C ASP A 141 27.36 -4.57 2.30
N GLU A 142 27.85 -4.95 1.11
CA GLU A 142 28.69 -4.09 0.27
C GLU A 142 27.95 -2.83 -0.19
N MET A 143 26.66 -2.95 -0.49
CA MET A 143 25.82 -1.83 -0.90
C MET A 143 25.52 -0.88 0.26
N LEU A 144 25.24 -1.42 1.45
CA LEU A 144 25.02 -0.61 2.65
C LEU A 144 26.28 0.19 3.02
N ALA A 145 27.46 -0.44 2.96
CA ALA A 145 28.73 0.23 3.22
C ALA A 145 29.03 1.37 2.23
N ALA A 146 28.65 1.22 0.96
CA ALA A 146 28.77 2.29 -0.04
C ALA A 146 27.79 3.44 0.21
N HIS A 147 26.60 3.14 0.72
CA HIS A 147 25.56 4.14 0.99
C HIS A 147 25.74 4.91 2.30
N ASP A 148 26.63 4.50 3.20
CA ASP A 148 26.95 5.26 4.42
C ASP A 148 27.37 6.71 4.11
N GLU A 149 28.06 6.92 2.98
CA GLU A 149 28.45 8.25 2.51
C GLU A 149 27.24 9.11 2.05
N LEU A 150 26.15 8.48 1.62
CA LEU A 150 24.93 9.15 1.17
C LEU A 150 24.06 9.64 2.34
N ILE A 151 24.23 9.09 3.54
CA ILE A 151 23.46 9.45 4.75
C ILE A 151 23.62 10.95 5.06
N ALA A 152 24.82 11.50 4.87
CA ALA A 152 25.10 12.92 5.11
C ALA A 152 24.22 13.87 4.28
N SER A 153 23.66 13.40 3.15
CA SER A 153 22.81 14.18 2.26
C SER A 153 21.31 14.06 2.53
N ALA A 154 20.89 13.06 3.32
CA ALA A 154 19.48 12.69 3.46
C ALA A 154 18.63 13.70 4.27
N GLY A 155 19.27 14.53 5.10
CA GLY A 155 18.62 15.52 5.95
C GLY A 155 17.79 14.90 7.09
N ASP A 156 17.80 15.52 8.26
CA ASP A 156 17.09 15.00 9.44
C ASP A 156 15.58 15.30 9.34
N ARG A 157 14.83 14.41 8.66
CA ARG A 157 13.36 14.47 8.63
C ARG A 157 12.79 13.53 9.67
N ILE A 158 12.09 14.09 10.66
CA ILE A 158 11.37 13.34 11.68
C ILE A 158 9.87 13.42 11.40
N THR A 159 9.21 12.26 11.30
CA THR A 159 7.75 12.15 11.17
C THR A 159 7.11 11.97 12.54
N VAL A 160 6.14 12.81 12.88
CA VAL A 160 5.46 12.76 14.19
C VAL A 160 4.24 11.83 14.11
N ILE A 161 4.16 10.87 15.03
CA ILE A 161 2.99 10.02 15.24
C ILE A 161 2.09 10.68 16.28
N HIS A 162 0.86 11.00 15.88
CA HIS A 162 -0.09 11.71 16.73
C HIS A 162 -1.02 10.78 17.50
N LEU A 163 -1.55 11.26 18.63
CA LEU A 163 -2.65 10.59 19.31
C LEU A 163 -3.89 10.68 18.41
N GLY A 164 -4.46 9.53 18.07
CA GLY A 164 -5.72 9.42 17.38
C GLY A 164 -6.91 9.39 18.35
N GLY A 165 -8.11 9.49 17.80
CA GLY A 165 -9.35 9.23 18.53
C GLY A 165 -9.61 7.73 18.75
N PRO A 166 -10.84 7.37 19.17
CA PRO A 166 -11.31 6.00 19.20
C PRO A 166 -11.15 5.32 17.83
N LEU A 167 -10.82 4.02 17.83
CA LEU A 167 -10.54 3.28 16.60
C LEU A 167 -11.66 3.38 15.56
N GLU A 168 -12.92 3.29 15.96
CA GLU A 168 -14.04 3.36 15.00
C GLU A 168 -14.20 4.74 14.35
N GLU A 169 -13.84 5.82 15.07
CA GLU A 169 -13.85 7.18 14.53
C GLU A 169 -12.71 7.36 13.52
N GLU A 170 -11.50 6.91 13.87
CA GLU A 170 -10.34 6.95 12.96
C GLU A 170 -10.57 6.11 11.70
N LEU A 171 -11.19 4.92 11.82
CA LEU A 171 -11.54 4.10 10.67
C LEU A 171 -12.60 4.75 9.79
N SER A 172 -13.61 5.40 10.39
CA SER A 172 -14.64 6.11 9.64
C SER A 172 -14.07 7.33 8.92
N ALA A 173 -13.19 8.09 9.58
CA ALA A 173 -12.49 9.21 8.96
C ALA A 173 -11.58 8.76 7.81
N LEU A 174 -10.82 7.67 8.01
CA LEU A 174 -9.96 7.10 6.98
C LEU A 174 -10.77 6.58 5.79
N TYR A 175 -11.90 5.91 6.05
CA TYR A 175 -12.82 5.49 5.01
C TYR A 175 -13.29 6.65 4.15
N LEU A 176 -13.81 7.73 4.78
CA LEU A 176 -14.30 8.90 4.06
C LEU A 176 -13.18 9.57 3.25
N SER A 177 -12.01 9.73 3.84
CA SER A 177 -10.81 10.28 3.18
C SER A 177 -10.40 9.47 1.95
N LEU A 178 -10.25 8.15 2.06
CA LEU A 178 -9.87 7.30 0.92
C LEU A 178 -10.96 7.24 -0.15
N ALA A 179 -12.23 7.14 0.25
CA ALA A 179 -13.34 7.05 -0.68
C ALA A 179 -13.52 8.34 -1.51
N SER A 180 -13.22 9.50 -0.92
CA SER A 180 -13.29 10.83 -1.55
C SER A 180 -11.96 11.30 -2.16
N SER A 181 -10.91 10.48 -2.13
CA SER A 181 -9.60 10.83 -2.70
C SER A 181 -9.73 11.24 -4.18
N PRO A 182 -9.17 12.39 -4.60
CA PRO A 182 -9.10 12.76 -6.00
C PRO A 182 -8.01 12.00 -6.76
N VAL A 183 -7.09 11.35 -6.04
CA VAL A 183 -6.01 10.55 -6.62
C VAL A 183 -6.49 9.11 -6.78
N PRO A 184 -6.39 8.50 -7.98
CA PRO A 184 -6.70 7.09 -8.18
C PRO A 184 -5.88 6.20 -7.26
N LEU A 185 -6.55 5.25 -6.61
CA LEU A 185 -5.90 4.29 -5.72
C LEU A 185 -5.30 3.14 -6.54
N GLY A 186 -4.10 2.70 -6.15
CA GLY A 186 -3.53 1.44 -6.63
C GLY A 186 -4.27 0.22 -6.06
N GLU A 187 -3.85 -0.98 -6.45
CA GLU A 187 -4.52 -2.24 -6.05
C GLU A 187 -4.65 -2.39 -4.53
N ASP A 188 -3.55 -2.26 -3.79
CA ASP A 188 -3.55 -2.30 -2.32
C ASP A 188 -4.48 -1.26 -1.71
N GLY A 189 -4.50 -0.05 -2.28
CA GLY A 189 -5.40 1.02 -1.83
C GLY A 189 -6.87 0.71 -2.04
N LEU A 190 -7.22 0.05 -3.16
CA LEU A 190 -8.58 -0.41 -3.43
C LEU A 190 -8.99 -1.56 -2.51
N GLU A 191 -8.06 -2.44 -2.12
CA GLU A 191 -8.31 -3.50 -1.14
C GLU A 191 -8.55 -2.93 0.25
N GLU A 192 -7.72 -1.98 0.70
CA GLU A 192 -7.91 -1.27 1.96
C GLU A 192 -9.24 -0.50 1.97
N LEU A 193 -9.59 0.19 0.89
CA LEU A 193 -10.87 0.86 0.74
C LEU A 193 -12.03 -0.14 0.84
N ARG A 194 -11.93 -1.32 0.20
CA ARG A 194 -12.94 -2.38 0.29
C ARG A 194 -13.12 -2.87 1.73
N LEU A 195 -12.02 -3.06 2.45
CA LEU A 195 -12.04 -3.47 3.86
C LEU A 195 -12.76 -2.42 4.73
N LEU A 196 -12.40 -1.15 4.58
CA LEU A 196 -12.99 -0.03 5.32
C LEU A 196 -14.48 0.17 4.98
N ALA A 197 -14.83 0.12 3.70
CA ALA A 197 -16.21 0.18 3.23
C ALA A 197 -17.08 -0.91 3.86
N GLY A 198 -16.51 -2.10 4.13
CA GLY A 198 -17.23 -3.21 4.79
C GLY A 198 -17.73 -2.85 6.18
N ARG A 199 -16.95 -2.04 6.91
CA ARG A 199 -17.30 -1.57 8.25
C ARG A 199 -18.21 -0.34 8.20
N CYS A 200 -17.95 0.56 7.26
CA CYS A 200 -18.65 1.83 7.13
C CYS A 200 -19.88 1.76 6.20
N ALA A 201 -20.27 0.58 5.73
CA ALA A 201 -21.36 0.41 4.75
C ALA A 201 -22.69 1.04 5.19
N ARG A 202 -22.99 1.02 6.50
CA ARG A 202 -24.21 1.62 7.10
C ARG A 202 -23.98 3.00 7.71
N GLY A 203 -22.75 3.48 7.71
CA GLY A 203 -22.37 4.77 8.25
C GLY A 203 -22.45 5.90 7.21
N PRO A 204 -21.96 7.09 7.58
CA PRO A 204 -21.81 8.22 6.66
C PRO A 204 -21.04 7.81 5.39
N GLN A 205 -21.41 8.42 4.27
CA GLN A 205 -20.78 8.22 2.97
C GLN A 205 -20.14 9.53 2.53
N PRO A 206 -19.08 9.50 1.71
CA PRO A 206 -18.51 10.74 1.19
C PRO A 206 -19.54 11.44 0.30
N GLU A 207 -19.55 12.78 0.36
CA GLU A 207 -20.47 13.60 -0.43
C GLU A 207 -20.21 13.44 -1.93
N THR A 208 -18.95 13.27 -2.31
CA THR A 208 -18.52 13.09 -3.70
C THR A 208 -17.53 11.92 -3.82
N PHE A 209 -17.52 11.31 -5.01
CA PHE A 209 -16.51 10.33 -5.40
C PHE A 209 -15.82 10.83 -6.67
N PRO A 210 -14.73 11.60 -6.55
CA PRO A 210 -14.01 12.09 -7.73
C PRO A 210 -13.50 10.96 -8.62
N VAL A 211 -13.08 9.84 -8.01
CA VAL A 211 -12.59 8.65 -8.68
C VAL A 211 -13.70 7.58 -8.72
N ARG A 212 -14.09 7.16 -9.94
CA ARG A 212 -15.21 6.23 -10.16
C ARG A 212 -14.90 4.80 -9.72
N GLU A 213 -13.62 4.41 -9.74
CA GLU A 213 -13.12 3.13 -9.23
C GLU A 213 -13.41 3.01 -7.72
N ASN A 214 -13.17 4.07 -6.95
CA ASN A 214 -13.47 4.12 -5.52
C ASN A 214 -14.97 3.93 -5.27
N ARG A 215 -15.81 4.65 -6.03
CA ARG A 215 -17.28 4.52 -5.97
C ARG A 215 -17.72 3.09 -6.28
N ALA A 216 -17.14 2.45 -7.29
CA ALA A 216 -17.46 1.09 -7.67
C ALA A 216 -17.11 0.07 -6.57
N VAL A 217 -15.95 0.20 -5.94
CA VAL A 217 -15.54 -0.64 -4.80
C VAL A 217 -16.51 -0.46 -3.63
N VAL A 218 -16.82 0.78 -3.26
CA VAL A 218 -17.77 1.09 -2.18
C VAL A 218 -19.15 0.53 -2.49
N ASN A 219 -19.66 0.73 -3.71
CA ASN A 219 -20.96 0.22 -4.11
C ASN A 219 -21.02 -1.31 -4.12
N ALA A 220 -19.95 -2.01 -4.49
CA ALA A 220 -19.92 -3.47 -4.44
C ALA A 220 -20.12 -3.99 -3.01
N VAL A 221 -19.49 -3.33 -2.03
CA VAL A 221 -19.64 -3.65 -0.62
C VAL A 221 -21.03 -3.27 -0.09
N ARG A 222 -21.52 -2.07 -0.43
CA ARG A 222 -22.89 -1.62 -0.10
C ARG A 222 -23.95 -2.58 -0.64
N ALA A 223 -23.80 -3.02 -1.89
CA ALA A 223 -24.69 -3.97 -2.53
C ALA A 223 -24.73 -5.32 -1.78
N ALA A 224 -23.56 -5.83 -1.36
CA ALA A 224 -23.48 -7.05 -0.56
C ALA A 224 -24.13 -6.89 0.83
N ALA A 225 -24.08 -5.68 1.40
CA ALA A 225 -24.73 -5.32 2.67
C ALA A 225 -26.22 -4.94 2.53
N GLY A 226 -26.79 -5.03 1.32
CA GLY A 226 -28.19 -4.67 1.04
C GLY A 226 -28.49 -3.17 1.18
N GLN A 227 -27.47 -2.31 1.06
CA GLN A 227 -27.60 -0.86 1.12
C GLN A 227 -27.88 -0.28 -0.27
N GLU A 228 -28.46 0.93 -0.31
CA GLU A 228 -28.70 1.63 -1.57
C GLU A 228 -27.39 1.98 -2.29
N LEU A 229 -27.40 1.81 -3.61
CA LEU A 229 -26.27 2.11 -4.49
C LEU A 229 -26.13 3.62 -4.71
N LEU A 230 -24.91 4.11 -4.61
CA LEU A 230 -24.52 5.50 -4.84
C LEU A 230 -24.08 5.64 -6.31
N LEU A 231 -25.04 5.77 -7.22
CA LEU A 231 -24.81 5.83 -8.67
C LEU A 231 -25.10 7.25 -9.19
N ASP A 232 -24.29 7.69 -10.13
CA ASP A 232 -24.34 9.05 -10.70
C ASP A 232 -24.25 9.00 -12.23
N THR A 233 -23.44 8.08 -12.76
CA THR A 233 -23.26 7.91 -14.21
C THR A 233 -23.47 6.47 -14.66
N VAL A 234 -23.74 6.30 -15.96
CA VAL A 234 -23.80 4.97 -16.61
C VAL A 234 -22.50 4.18 -16.40
N THR A 235 -21.35 4.86 -16.36
CA THR A 235 -20.07 4.19 -16.13
C THR A 235 -19.93 3.65 -14.71
N ASP A 236 -20.60 4.25 -13.72
CA ASP A 236 -20.62 3.72 -12.35
C ASP A 236 -21.39 2.39 -12.31
N VAL A 237 -22.49 2.29 -13.06
CA VAL A 237 -23.25 1.04 -13.23
C VAL A 237 -22.37 -0.04 -13.86
N LEU A 238 -21.64 0.31 -14.92
CA LEU A 238 -20.73 -0.62 -15.61
C LEU A 238 -19.60 -1.12 -14.70
N ARG A 239 -18.89 -0.20 -14.03
CA ARG A 239 -17.80 -0.57 -13.10
C ARG A 239 -18.29 -1.43 -11.94
N LEU A 240 -19.48 -1.12 -11.41
CA LEU A 240 -20.10 -1.94 -10.37
C LEU A 240 -20.46 -3.34 -10.88
N ALA A 241 -21.00 -3.46 -12.09
CA ALA A 241 -21.27 -4.77 -12.69
C ALA A 241 -20.00 -5.61 -12.89
N CYS A 242 -18.89 -4.98 -13.27
CA CYS A 242 -17.57 -5.62 -13.34
C CYS A 242 -17.12 -6.10 -11.95
N ALA A 243 -17.18 -5.22 -10.93
CA ALA A 243 -16.82 -5.56 -9.56
C ALA A 243 -17.64 -6.75 -9.02
N LEU A 244 -18.96 -6.74 -9.22
CA LEU A 244 -19.86 -7.82 -8.80
C LEU A 244 -19.63 -9.13 -9.56
N SER A 245 -18.98 -9.07 -10.73
CA SER A 245 -18.55 -10.24 -11.50
C SER A 245 -17.17 -10.76 -11.10
N GLY A 246 -16.51 -10.11 -10.14
CA GLY A 246 -15.16 -10.45 -9.69
C GLY A 246 -14.05 -9.95 -10.61
N ALA A 247 -14.31 -8.94 -11.42
CA ALA A 247 -13.34 -8.34 -12.33
C ALA A 247 -12.90 -6.95 -11.86
N SER A 248 -11.82 -6.44 -12.47
CA SER A 248 -11.28 -5.12 -12.14
C SER A 248 -12.27 -3.98 -12.43
N VAL A 249 -12.27 -2.97 -11.54
CA VAL A 249 -13.04 -1.73 -11.70
C VAL A 249 -12.38 -0.73 -12.64
N THR A 250 -11.14 -0.96 -13.06
CA THR A 250 -10.38 -0.05 -13.95
C THR A 250 -10.86 -0.10 -15.39
N LEU A 251 -11.60 -1.14 -15.78
CA LEU A 251 -12.06 -1.42 -17.15
C LEU A 251 -10.92 -1.54 -18.19
N GLN A 252 -9.68 -1.78 -17.74
CA GLN A 252 -8.53 -1.94 -18.64
C GLN A 252 -8.62 -3.20 -19.50
N GLU A 253 -9.28 -4.24 -19.00
CA GLU A 253 -9.46 -5.51 -19.70
C GLU A 253 -10.95 -5.78 -19.97
N PRO A 254 -11.29 -6.42 -21.11
CA PRO A 254 -12.66 -6.85 -21.37
C PRO A 254 -13.16 -7.83 -20.30
N VAL A 255 -14.34 -7.55 -19.73
CA VAL A 255 -14.93 -8.37 -18.66
C VAL A 255 -16.08 -9.22 -19.18
N ARG A 256 -16.07 -10.51 -18.84
CA ARG A 256 -17.26 -11.39 -18.98
C ARG A 256 -18.12 -11.28 -17.73
N PHE A 257 -19.32 -10.73 -17.86
CA PHE A 257 -20.25 -10.61 -16.74
C PHE A 257 -20.74 -11.98 -16.26
N ARG A 258 -20.77 -12.15 -14.94
CA ARG A 258 -21.42 -13.32 -14.31
C ARG A 258 -22.91 -13.06 -14.16
N SER A 259 -23.69 -14.14 -14.08
CA SER A 259 -25.11 -14.02 -13.74
C SER A 259 -25.27 -13.44 -12.33
N LEU A 260 -25.81 -12.23 -12.24
CA LEU A 260 -26.08 -11.55 -10.98
C LEU A 260 -27.39 -12.03 -10.36
N ARG A 261 -27.42 -12.10 -9.02
CA ARG A 261 -28.64 -12.39 -8.26
C ARG A 261 -29.74 -11.40 -8.63
N ARG A 262 -31.00 -11.87 -8.66
CA ARG A 262 -32.16 -11.07 -9.07
C ARG A 262 -32.27 -9.70 -8.36
N PRO A 263 -32.05 -9.57 -7.04
CA PRO A 263 -32.10 -8.26 -6.37
C PRO A 263 -31.04 -7.28 -6.89
N LEU A 264 -29.81 -7.75 -7.09
CA LEU A 264 -28.70 -6.94 -7.60
C LEU A 264 -28.95 -6.48 -9.03
N ARG A 265 -29.43 -7.38 -9.90
CA ARG A 265 -29.80 -7.03 -11.28
C ARG A 265 -30.89 -5.95 -11.31
N ARG A 266 -31.91 -6.06 -10.46
CA ARG A 266 -32.96 -5.04 -10.35
C ARG A 266 -32.40 -3.70 -9.86
N ALA A 267 -31.52 -3.71 -8.87
CA ALA A 267 -30.89 -2.49 -8.36
C ALA A 267 -30.02 -1.80 -9.41
N LEU A 268 -29.26 -2.56 -10.22
CA LEU A 268 -28.45 -2.02 -11.31
C LEU A 268 -29.31 -1.42 -12.43
N LEU A 269 -30.37 -2.11 -12.86
CA LEU A 269 -31.27 -1.61 -13.90
C LEU A 269 -32.03 -0.36 -13.43
N ALA A 270 -32.57 -0.39 -12.20
CA ALA A 270 -33.19 0.79 -11.61
C ALA A 270 -32.17 1.95 -11.41
N GLY A 271 -30.90 1.64 -11.16
CA GLY A 271 -29.82 2.61 -11.15
C GLY A 271 -29.57 3.22 -12.52
N LEU A 272 -29.53 2.39 -13.56
CA LEU A 272 -29.34 2.81 -14.94
C LEU A 272 -30.48 3.71 -15.42
N ASP A 273 -31.73 3.34 -15.13
CA ASP A 273 -32.92 4.12 -15.49
C ASP A 273 -32.96 5.49 -14.79
N ARG A 274 -32.26 5.68 -13.67
CA ARG A 274 -32.19 6.96 -12.94
C ARG A 274 -31.11 7.91 -13.48
N VAL A 275 -30.09 7.39 -14.16
CA VAL A 275 -28.91 8.17 -14.61
C VAL A 275 -28.91 8.44 -16.12
N VAL A 276 -29.96 8.02 -16.82
CA VAL A 276 -30.22 8.26 -18.25
C VAL A 276 -31.39 9.23 -18.38
#